data_AF-A0A7K2X298-F1
#
_entry.id   AF-A0A7K2X298-F1
#
_cell.length_a   1.000
_cell.length_b   1.000
_cell.length_c   1.000
_cell.angle_alpha   90.00
_cell.angle_beta   90.00
_cell.angle_gamma   90.00
#
_symmetry.space_group_name_H-M   'P 1'
#
loop_
_entity.id
_entity.type
_entity.pdbx_description
1 polymer ?
#
loop_
_entity_poly.entity_id
_entity_poly.type
_entity_poly.pdbx_seq_one_letter_code
_entity_poly.pdbx_strand_id
1 'polypeptide(L)'
;MKAAYRRTSRAWLGVCTAGLLVSGSFALAPSAHAGGSATTREVDARGAEARDPGPSVAGAMGAFLSSGAYGVTRIRELERWLGGRELRVGHTYLPGDRWKNIEGPPGFLDAWAAWRNEKADRLFVLNVPMMERNEARVPDAEVRRLLRLAASGQYDHHFRTLARRLVELNANDTVVVLGWEMNGTTYTHRCGPDPEAWKAYWNRIVAAMRSVPGQKFRFDFNPSRGRDAVPWTECYPGDDVVDIIGMDSYDQPSGSSFDEHVNEPYGLRKQVDFAAEHGKLISYPEWGLFRNGDNPEYMRRMLEWMDLHKPLYHTITDYCPHGVWQCDDNPRSSLVFRQMLYGKEPEIPTQPEPVPTPTPTPTQPVPEPTPTPTQPTPVPTPTPTPTPKPETTPTPTPKPETTPTPTPTPTPTPTQPEPKPAPTTPTPVPTPTPTPTPTPTQPDPEPKPAPTQTTPTPTPEPTPVPLPTPVPQPDCRPVDLGSWVESWLGGPVCVPDPWKKEAGLDWKEALKGVWPF
;
A
#
# COMPACT_ATOMS: atom_id res chain seq x y z
N MET A 1 -0.53 -42.47 40.64
CA MET A 1 -0.94 -42.11 42.02
C MET A 1 -2.12 -41.16 41.92
N LYS A 2 -3.20 -41.45 42.67
CA LYS A 2 -4.49 -40.74 42.69
C LYS A 2 -4.45 -39.55 43.66
N ALA A 3 -5.14 -38.46 43.33
CA ALA A 3 -5.92 -37.59 44.24
C ALA A 3 -6.75 -36.58 43.38
N ALA A 4 -8.07 -36.77 43.24
CA ALA A 4 -9.16 -36.16 44.02
C ALA A 4 -9.45 -34.68 43.59
N TYR A 5 -10.36 -34.45 42.63
CA TYR A 5 -11.82 -34.21 42.76
C TYR A 5 -12.22 -32.98 43.59
N ARG A 6 -12.78 -31.94 42.92
CA ARG A 6 -13.89 -31.12 43.42
C ARG A 6 -14.66 -30.48 42.25
N ARG A 7 -15.89 -30.94 42.06
CA ARG A 7 -16.98 -30.33 41.28
C ARG A 7 -17.54 -29.13 42.04
N THR A 8 -17.90 -28.07 41.32
CA THR A 8 -19.08 -27.26 41.64
C THR A 8 -19.76 -26.81 40.34
N SER A 9 -20.95 -27.34 40.13
CA SER A 9 -21.93 -26.99 39.10
C SER A 9 -22.83 -25.86 39.61
N ARG A 10 -23.09 -24.84 38.78
CA ARG A 10 -24.28 -23.99 38.89
C ARG A 10 -24.81 -23.64 37.49
N ALA A 11 -25.93 -24.27 37.17
CA ALA A 11 -26.85 -23.87 36.12
C ALA A 11 -27.69 -22.68 36.61
N TRP A 12 -28.01 -21.74 35.71
CA TRP A 12 -29.15 -20.84 35.87
C TRP A 12 -29.94 -20.78 34.56
N LEU A 13 -31.23 -21.07 34.70
CA LEU A 13 -32.26 -21.09 33.67
C LEU A 13 -32.55 -19.68 33.14
N GLY A 14 -32.94 -19.62 31.87
CA GLY A 14 -33.63 -18.48 31.27
C GLY A 14 -35.10 -18.39 31.70
N VAL A 15 -35.67 -17.19 31.58
CA VAL A 15 -37.11 -16.94 31.58
C VAL A 15 -37.41 -15.94 30.46
N CYS A 16 -38.20 -16.39 29.50
CA CYS A 16 -38.93 -15.57 28.54
C CYS A 16 -40.22 -15.07 29.19
N THR A 17 -40.60 -13.82 28.94
CA THR A 17 -41.99 -13.37 29.08
C THR A 17 -42.35 -12.44 27.93
N ALA A 18 -43.27 -12.91 27.09
CA ALA A 18 -44.04 -12.14 26.12
C ALA A 18 -45.35 -11.65 26.78
N GLY A 19 -45.83 -10.48 26.39
CA GLY A 19 -47.14 -9.94 26.75
C GLY A 19 -47.63 -8.96 25.69
N LEU A 20 -48.67 -9.38 24.96
CA LEU A 20 -49.42 -8.70 23.88
C LEU A 20 -50.73 -8.15 24.49
N LEU A 21 -51.07 -6.86 24.31
CA LEU A 21 -52.22 -6.26 23.57
C LEU A 21 -52.87 -5.20 24.51
N VAL A 22 -53.34 -4.03 24.08
CA VAL A 22 -54.62 -3.78 23.36
C VAL A 22 -54.75 -2.28 22.99
N SER A 23 -55.11 -2.05 21.72
CA SER A 23 -55.90 -0.98 21.04
C SER A 23 -55.95 0.50 21.50
N GLY A 24 -55.96 1.40 20.51
CA GLY A 24 -56.60 2.72 20.61
C GLY A 24 -56.39 3.60 19.37
N SER A 25 -57.19 3.39 18.32
CA SER A 25 -57.24 4.22 17.11
C SER A 25 -57.91 5.57 17.35
N PHE A 26 -57.36 6.66 16.82
CA PHE A 26 -58.13 7.82 16.37
C PHE A 26 -57.52 8.37 15.08
N ALA A 27 -58.32 8.33 14.02
CA ALA A 27 -58.07 8.96 12.74
C ALA A 27 -58.84 10.28 12.68
N LEU A 28 -58.17 11.37 12.32
CA LEU A 28 -58.75 12.54 11.65
C LEU A 28 -57.67 13.15 10.75
N ALA A 29 -57.93 13.19 9.45
CA ALA A 29 -57.24 14.01 8.44
C ALA A 29 -58.15 15.21 8.10
N PRO A 30 -57.83 16.07 7.10
CA PRO A 30 -56.63 16.91 6.91
C PRO A 30 -57.03 18.40 6.73
N SER A 31 -56.04 19.32 6.68
CA SER A 31 -56.26 20.68 6.19
C SER A 31 -55.27 21.05 5.09
N ALA A 32 -55.83 21.64 4.04
CA ALA A 32 -55.27 21.91 2.74
C ALA A 32 -54.62 23.29 2.62
N HIS A 33 -53.66 23.39 1.68
CA HIS A 33 -53.38 24.50 0.75
C HIS A 33 -52.99 25.88 1.30
N ALA A 34 -51.78 26.32 0.94
CA ALA A 34 -51.56 27.66 0.37
C ALA A 34 -50.30 27.64 -0.52
N GLY A 35 -50.50 27.84 -1.82
CA GLY A 35 -49.42 28.10 -2.78
C GLY A 35 -49.00 29.58 -2.78
N GLY A 36 -47.75 29.82 -3.17
CA GLY A 36 -47.21 31.13 -3.50
C GLY A 36 -46.19 30.96 -4.62
N SER A 37 -46.47 31.62 -5.75
CA SER A 37 -45.83 31.46 -7.06
C SER A 37 -44.61 32.39 -7.26
N ALA A 38 -43.81 32.04 -8.28
CA ALA A 38 -42.85 32.85 -9.05
C ALA A 38 -41.48 33.10 -8.39
N THR A 39 -40.36 32.68 -9.00
CA THR A 39 -39.88 33.23 -10.26
C THR A 39 -38.80 32.33 -10.88
N THR A 40 -38.82 32.26 -12.22
CA THR A 40 -37.79 31.70 -13.10
C THR A 40 -36.43 32.34 -12.85
N ARG A 41 -35.41 31.50 -12.66
CA ARG A 41 -34.06 31.78 -13.13
C ARG A 41 -33.42 30.48 -13.57
N GLU A 42 -33.40 30.27 -14.88
CA GLU A 42 -32.39 29.43 -15.53
C GLU A 42 -31.03 29.79 -14.93
N VAL A 43 -30.42 28.81 -14.28
CA VAL A 43 -28.98 28.83 -14.01
C VAL A 43 -28.42 27.70 -14.85
N ASP A 44 -27.59 28.11 -15.80
CA ASP A 44 -26.87 27.30 -16.77
C ASP A 44 -26.50 25.91 -16.25
N ALA A 45 -27.12 24.89 -16.84
CA ALA A 45 -26.63 23.52 -16.84
C ALA A 45 -25.40 23.43 -17.77
N ARG A 46 -24.32 24.11 -17.40
CA ARG A 46 -22.97 23.93 -17.94
C ARG A 46 -21.97 24.11 -16.79
N GLY A 47 -21.95 23.12 -15.91
CA GLY A 47 -21.04 23.08 -14.77
C GLY A 47 -20.65 21.64 -14.47
N ALA A 48 -19.44 21.29 -14.90
CA ALA A 48 -18.65 20.16 -14.40
C ALA A 48 -19.29 18.77 -14.47
N GLU A 49 -19.30 18.18 -15.66
CA GLU A 49 -18.92 16.77 -15.74
C GLU A 49 -17.46 16.67 -15.28
N ALA A 50 -17.29 16.49 -13.98
CA ALA A 50 -16.09 15.89 -13.45
C ALA A 50 -15.92 14.56 -14.19
N ARG A 51 -14.96 14.49 -15.11
CA ARG A 51 -14.42 13.20 -15.57
C ARG A 51 -13.90 12.49 -14.31
N ASP A 52 -14.77 11.69 -13.73
CA ASP A 52 -14.40 10.50 -13.00
C ASP A 52 -13.55 9.70 -14.00
N PRO A 53 -12.28 9.35 -13.68
CA PRO A 53 -11.61 8.34 -14.48
C PRO A 53 -12.42 7.07 -14.20
N GLY A 54 -13.40 6.83 -15.08
CA GLY A 54 -14.23 5.66 -15.08
C GLY A 54 -13.38 4.38 -15.17
N PRO A 55 -14.01 3.22 -15.36
CA PRO A 55 -13.40 1.89 -15.24
C PRO A 55 -12.13 1.61 -16.06
N SER A 56 -11.62 2.53 -16.88
CA SER A 56 -10.48 2.43 -17.82
C SER A 56 -9.11 2.10 -17.23
N VAL A 57 -8.98 1.87 -15.92
CA VAL A 57 -7.71 1.58 -15.25
C VAL A 57 -7.65 0.20 -14.59
N ALA A 58 -8.72 -0.60 -14.58
CA ALA A 58 -8.67 -1.94 -13.99
C ALA A 58 -7.55 -2.79 -14.61
N GLY A 59 -6.77 -3.47 -13.77
CA GLY A 59 -5.58 -4.22 -14.12
C GLY A 59 -4.38 -3.35 -14.53
N ALA A 60 -4.38 -2.06 -14.23
CA ALA A 60 -3.24 -1.19 -14.55
C ALA A 60 -1.98 -1.67 -13.81
N MET A 61 -0.89 -1.77 -14.57
CA MET A 61 0.40 -2.21 -14.07
C MET A 61 1.34 -1.02 -13.94
N GLY A 62 2.12 -1.04 -12.87
CA GLY A 62 3.26 -0.16 -12.65
C GLY A 62 4.43 -0.89 -12.01
N ALA A 63 5.42 -0.11 -11.60
CA ALA A 63 6.55 -0.59 -10.82
C ALA A 63 7.09 0.51 -9.91
N PHE A 64 7.60 0.13 -8.75
CA PHE A 64 8.47 1.00 -7.97
C PHE A 64 9.91 0.86 -8.48
N LEU A 65 10.44 1.94 -9.05
CA LEU A 65 11.77 1.97 -9.71
C LEU A 65 12.79 2.87 -9.01
N SER A 66 12.32 3.77 -8.14
CA SER A 66 13.05 4.69 -7.25
C SER A 66 12.05 5.78 -6.82
N SER A 67 12.28 6.48 -5.70
CA SER A 67 11.28 7.42 -5.18
C SER A 67 11.24 8.78 -5.91
N GLY A 68 12.36 9.23 -6.48
CA GLY A 68 12.48 10.54 -7.11
C GLY A 68 12.22 10.57 -8.61
N ALA A 69 12.60 11.68 -9.27
CA ALA A 69 12.53 11.84 -10.73
C ALA A 69 13.25 10.72 -11.49
N TYR A 70 14.29 10.12 -10.90
CA TYR A 70 14.98 8.97 -11.48
C TYR A 70 14.04 7.76 -11.68
N GLY A 71 13.11 7.51 -10.75
CA GLY A 71 12.09 6.47 -10.90
C GLY A 71 11.22 6.70 -12.14
N VAL A 72 10.79 7.95 -12.37
CA VAL A 72 10.03 8.34 -13.57
C VAL A 72 10.81 8.08 -14.84
N THR A 73 12.12 8.41 -14.87
CA THR A 73 12.94 8.18 -16.07
C THR A 73 13.08 6.70 -16.43
N ARG A 74 13.07 5.82 -15.42
CA ARG A 74 13.19 4.37 -15.60
C ARG A 74 11.92 3.70 -16.07
N ILE A 75 10.75 4.33 -15.94
CA ILE A 75 9.49 3.78 -16.47
C ILE A 75 9.66 3.44 -17.96
N ARG A 76 10.17 4.38 -18.76
CA ARG A 76 10.39 4.17 -20.20
C ARG A 76 11.39 3.06 -20.50
N GLU A 77 12.36 2.83 -19.62
CA GLU A 77 13.32 1.73 -19.77
C GLU A 77 12.66 0.38 -19.53
N LEU A 78 11.85 0.27 -18.48
CA LEU A 78 11.07 -0.92 -18.19
C LEU A 78 10.04 -1.22 -19.30
N GLU A 79 9.34 -0.20 -19.81
CA GLU A 79 8.40 -0.34 -20.94
C GLU A 79 9.11 -0.92 -22.18
N ARG A 80 10.32 -0.43 -22.51
CA ARG A 80 11.12 -0.97 -23.62
C ARG A 80 11.53 -2.42 -23.36
N TRP A 81 11.92 -2.76 -22.13
CA TRP A 81 12.26 -4.13 -21.77
C TRP A 81 11.05 -5.07 -21.92
N LEU A 82 9.85 -4.59 -21.59
CA LEU A 82 8.55 -5.26 -21.80
C LEU A 82 8.01 -5.19 -23.24
N GLY A 83 8.84 -4.86 -24.23
CA GLY A 83 8.42 -4.88 -25.63
C GLY A 83 7.48 -3.74 -26.01
N GLY A 84 7.57 -2.60 -25.33
CA GLY A 84 6.74 -1.42 -25.58
C GLY A 84 5.40 -1.44 -24.83
N ARG A 85 5.19 -2.37 -23.90
CA ARG A 85 4.02 -2.32 -23.02
C ARG A 85 4.09 -1.07 -22.15
N GLU A 86 3.08 -0.21 -22.28
CA GLU A 86 2.97 1.00 -21.46
C GLU A 86 2.62 0.67 -20.00
N LEU A 87 3.30 1.36 -19.09
CA LEU A 87 2.96 1.38 -17.66
C LEU A 87 1.93 2.48 -17.42
N ARG A 88 0.83 2.12 -16.76
CA ARG A 88 -0.25 3.08 -16.44
C ARG A 88 -0.27 3.50 -14.98
N VAL A 89 0.59 2.93 -14.15
CA VAL A 89 0.71 3.32 -12.74
C VAL A 89 2.13 3.81 -12.46
N GLY A 90 2.22 5.07 -12.03
CA GLY A 90 3.44 5.64 -11.46
C GLY A 90 3.36 5.49 -9.95
N HIS A 91 4.33 4.82 -9.34
CA HIS A 91 4.30 4.47 -7.93
C HIS A 91 5.57 4.88 -7.21
N THR A 92 5.41 5.53 -6.06
CA THR A 92 6.53 6.05 -5.25
C THR A 92 6.15 6.18 -3.76
N TYR A 93 7.16 6.49 -2.94
CA TYR A 93 7.08 6.67 -1.50
C TYR A 93 7.57 8.05 -1.11
N LEU A 94 6.87 8.69 -0.17
CA LEU A 94 7.43 9.82 0.54
C LEU A 94 8.40 9.33 1.63
N PRO A 95 9.56 10.00 1.82
CA PRO A 95 10.43 9.71 2.94
C PRO A 95 9.74 10.02 4.27
N GLY A 96 9.83 9.09 5.22
CA GLY A 96 9.16 9.16 6.52
C GLY A 96 10.07 9.57 7.69
N ASP A 97 11.29 10.02 7.44
CA ASP A 97 12.24 10.38 8.50
C ASP A 97 11.84 11.66 9.26
N ARG A 98 11.25 12.64 8.56
CA ARG A 98 10.84 13.94 9.09
C ARG A 98 9.51 14.38 8.49
N TRP A 99 8.73 15.14 9.25
CA TRP A 99 7.45 15.70 8.75
C TRP A 99 7.57 16.47 7.43
N LYS A 100 8.63 17.29 7.27
CA LYS A 100 8.85 18.06 6.04
C LYS A 100 8.91 17.17 4.77
N ASN A 101 9.37 15.93 4.92
CA ASN A 101 9.47 14.99 3.80
C ASN A 101 8.11 14.32 3.52
N ILE A 102 7.32 14.03 4.56
CA ILE A 102 5.94 13.55 4.45
C ILE A 102 5.02 14.62 3.85
N GLU A 103 5.33 15.91 4.04
CA GLU A 103 4.60 16.99 3.38
C GLU A 103 4.81 17.04 1.86
N GLY A 104 5.74 16.25 1.29
CA GLY A 104 6.06 16.21 -0.14
C GLY A 104 6.84 17.45 -0.57
N PRO A 105 8.16 17.54 -0.28
CA PRO A 105 8.94 18.76 -0.50
C PRO A 105 8.94 19.18 -1.98
N PRO A 106 9.03 20.50 -2.28
CA PRO A 106 9.09 20.98 -3.66
C PRO A 106 10.21 20.28 -4.45
N GLY A 107 9.91 19.90 -5.70
CA GLY A 107 10.82 19.17 -6.59
C GLY A 107 10.72 17.65 -6.48
N PHE A 108 10.10 17.10 -5.42
CA PHE A 108 9.99 15.64 -5.25
C PHE A 108 8.82 15.05 -6.04
N LEU A 109 7.63 15.66 -5.93
CA LEU A 109 6.40 15.16 -6.55
C LEU A 109 6.20 15.67 -7.99
N ASP A 110 6.95 16.70 -8.40
CA ASP A 110 6.79 17.41 -9.66
C ASP A 110 6.94 16.47 -10.88
N ALA A 111 7.98 15.62 -10.88
CA ALA A 111 8.22 14.68 -11.98
C ALA A 111 7.11 13.62 -12.08
N TRP A 112 6.60 13.16 -10.94
CA TRP A 112 5.53 12.16 -10.88
C TRP A 112 4.19 12.77 -11.32
N ALA A 113 3.87 13.97 -10.84
CA ALA A 113 2.69 14.70 -11.24
C ALA A 113 2.72 15.01 -12.75
N ALA A 114 3.85 15.49 -13.27
CA ALA A 114 4.04 15.70 -14.70
C ALA A 114 3.79 14.41 -15.50
N TRP A 115 4.39 13.29 -15.10
CA TRP A 115 4.20 11.99 -15.76
C TRP A 115 2.73 11.53 -15.73
N ARG A 116 2.02 11.70 -14.61
CA ARG A 116 0.58 11.41 -14.55
C ARG A 116 -0.18 12.31 -15.49
N ASN A 117 0.11 13.60 -15.50
CA ASN A 117 -0.66 14.61 -16.23
C ASN A 117 -0.48 14.52 -17.75
N GLU A 118 0.54 13.81 -18.24
CA GLU A 118 0.74 13.54 -19.66
C GLU A 118 -0.41 12.73 -20.29
N LYS A 119 -1.07 11.83 -19.54
CA LYS A 119 -2.16 11.00 -20.08
C LYS A 119 -3.28 10.74 -19.06
N ALA A 120 -4.52 10.91 -19.48
CA ALA A 120 -5.69 10.81 -18.60
C ALA A 120 -5.87 9.42 -17.95
N ASP A 121 -5.43 8.35 -18.62
CA ASP A 121 -5.53 6.95 -18.20
C ASP A 121 -4.38 6.48 -17.30
N ARG A 122 -3.48 7.39 -16.88
CA ARG A 122 -2.45 7.11 -15.88
C ARG A 122 -2.96 7.35 -14.46
N LEU A 123 -2.50 6.51 -13.55
CA LEU A 123 -2.67 6.64 -12.11
C LEU A 123 -1.36 7.05 -11.46
N PHE A 124 -1.42 8.02 -10.55
CA PHE A 124 -0.35 8.25 -9.59
C PHE A 124 -0.71 7.61 -8.25
N VAL A 125 0.16 6.73 -7.77
CA VAL A 125 0.04 6.02 -6.49
C VAL A 125 1.18 6.48 -5.59
N LEU A 126 0.83 6.97 -4.41
CA LEU A 126 1.77 7.56 -3.46
C LEU A 126 1.64 6.89 -2.09
N ASN A 127 2.69 6.19 -1.66
CA ASN A 127 2.81 5.70 -0.30
C ASN A 127 3.17 6.85 0.64
N VAL A 128 2.30 7.09 1.63
CA VAL A 128 2.40 8.22 2.56
C VAL A 128 2.51 7.70 4.00
N PRO A 129 3.66 7.93 4.68
CA PRO A 129 3.79 7.60 6.09
C PRO A 129 2.77 8.38 6.93
N MET A 130 2.16 7.74 7.93
CA MET A 130 1.31 8.49 8.87
C MET A 130 2.14 9.13 9.99
N MET A 131 3.42 8.81 10.14
CA MET A 131 4.25 9.32 11.23
C MET A 131 5.68 9.55 10.75
N GLU A 132 6.32 10.62 11.24
CA GLU A 132 7.76 10.80 11.06
C GLU A 132 8.56 9.78 11.86
N ARG A 133 9.89 9.75 11.68
CA ARG A 133 10.76 8.69 12.23
C ARG A 133 10.23 7.31 11.87
N ASN A 134 9.68 7.17 10.66
CA ASN A 134 8.84 6.03 10.31
C ASN A 134 9.57 4.69 10.46
N GLU A 135 10.87 4.66 10.21
CA GLU A 135 11.68 3.43 10.30
C GLU A 135 12.68 3.47 11.47
N ALA A 136 12.51 4.41 12.41
CA ALA A 136 13.45 4.63 13.51
C ALA A 136 13.34 3.60 14.66
N ARG A 137 12.60 2.51 14.47
CA ARG A 137 12.36 1.45 15.47
C ARG A 137 11.87 2.00 16.82
N VAL A 138 10.88 2.88 16.76
CA VAL A 138 10.31 3.52 17.95
C VAL A 138 9.62 2.48 18.85
N PRO A 139 9.90 2.43 20.17
CA PRO A 139 9.27 1.47 21.09
C PRO A 139 7.75 1.65 21.21
N ASP A 140 7.02 0.56 21.48
CA ASP A 140 5.55 0.55 21.56
C ASP A 140 4.97 1.57 22.53
N ALA A 141 5.60 1.79 23.68
CA ALA A 141 5.13 2.79 24.65
C ALA A 141 5.11 4.21 24.04
N GLU A 142 6.10 4.53 23.23
CA GLU A 142 6.19 5.81 22.54
C GLU A 142 5.25 5.86 21.33
N VAL A 143 5.14 4.77 20.54
CA VAL A 143 4.16 4.70 19.44
C VAL A 143 2.73 4.89 19.96
N ARG A 144 2.36 4.24 21.06
CA ARG A 144 1.06 4.45 21.72
C ARG A 144 0.81 5.92 22.05
N ARG A 145 1.82 6.61 22.59
CA ARG A 145 1.73 8.03 22.93
C ARG A 145 1.55 8.89 21.66
N LEU A 146 2.35 8.61 20.63
CA LEU A 146 2.29 9.32 19.35
C LEU A 146 0.93 9.13 18.66
N LEU A 147 0.40 7.91 18.60
CA LEU A 147 -0.92 7.62 18.02
C LEU A 147 -2.03 8.38 18.74
N ARG A 148 -1.98 8.52 20.08
CA ARG A 148 -2.99 9.28 20.84
C ARG A 148 -2.91 10.78 20.60
N LEU A 149 -1.70 11.33 20.45
CA LEU A 149 -1.51 12.73 20.03
C LEU A 149 -2.01 12.95 18.60
N ALA A 150 -1.76 11.98 17.73
CA ALA A 150 -2.19 12.01 16.36
C ALA A 150 -3.73 11.95 16.25
N ALA A 151 -4.37 11.07 17.03
CA ALA A 151 -5.82 10.96 17.14
C ALA A 151 -6.48 12.24 17.71
N SER A 152 -5.76 13.07 18.47
CA SER A 152 -6.25 14.38 18.93
C SER A 152 -6.05 15.50 17.91
N GLY A 153 -5.44 15.21 16.75
CA GLY A 153 -5.30 16.14 15.63
C GLY A 153 -4.00 16.94 15.60
N GLN A 154 -2.99 16.59 16.40
CA GLN A 154 -1.69 17.30 16.43
C GLN A 154 -1.04 17.43 15.04
N TYR A 155 -1.16 16.40 14.21
CA TYR A 155 -0.39 16.27 12.97
C TYR A 155 -1.17 16.54 11.68
N ASP A 156 -2.47 16.88 11.76
CA ASP A 156 -3.36 17.07 10.61
C ASP A 156 -2.86 18.09 9.60
N HIS A 157 -2.13 19.10 10.06
CA HIS A 157 -1.63 20.17 9.22
C HIS A 157 -0.61 19.67 8.18
N HIS A 158 0.19 18.64 8.48
CA HIS A 158 1.13 18.05 7.54
C HIS A 158 0.41 17.44 6.33
N PHE A 159 -0.68 16.70 6.57
CA PHE A 159 -1.47 16.08 5.51
C PHE A 159 -2.29 17.09 4.72
N ARG A 160 -2.77 18.18 5.34
CA ARG A 160 -3.32 19.34 4.61
C ARG A 160 -2.29 20.03 3.72
N THR A 161 -1.02 20.05 4.13
CA THR A 161 0.05 20.59 3.30
C THR A 161 0.34 19.69 2.10
N LEU A 162 0.47 18.38 2.32
CA LEU A 162 0.63 17.41 1.23
C LEU A 162 -0.52 17.48 0.22
N ALA A 163 -1.77 17.47 0.71
CA ALA A 163 -2.96 17.55 -0.13
C ALA A 163 -2.98 18.82 -0.99
N ARG A 164 -2.62 19.99 -0.43
CA ARG A 164 -2.52 21.24 -1.19
C ARG A 164 -1.48 21.14 -2.30
N ARG A 165 -0.29 20.60 -2.00
CA ARG A 165 0.77 20.42 -3.00
C ARG A 165 0.35 19.51 -4.15
N LEU A 166 -0.30 18.37 -3.84
CA LEU A 166 -0.81 17.46 -4.87
C LEU A 166 -1.84 18.13 -5.78
N VAL A 167 -2.76 18.93 -5.20
CA VAL A 167 -3.75 19.71 -5.98
C VAL A 167 -3.07 20.79 -6.83
N GLU A 168 -2.10 21.53 -6.28
CA GLU A 168 -1.34 22.56 -6.99
C GLU A 168 -0.57 21.99 -8.20
N LEU A 169 -0.12 20.74 -8.10
CA LEU A 169 0.55 20.00 -9.17
C LEU A 169 -0.43 19.34 -10.17
N ASN A 170 -1.75 19.58 -10.05
CA ASN A 170 -2.80 18.89 -10.80
C ASN A 170 -2.79 17.35 -10.66
N ALA A 171 -2.13 16.82 -9.63
CA ALA A 171 -2.19 15.40 -9.25
C ALA A 171 -3.35 15.15 -8.26
N ASN A 172 -4.49 15.79 -8.50
CA ASN A 172 -5.60 15.84 -7.55
C ASN A 172 -6.39 14.53 -7.44
N ASP A 173 -6.15 13.56 -8.33
CA ASP A 173 -6.75 12.21 -8.35
C ASP A 173 -5.79 11.11 -7.86
N THR A 174 -4.72 11.50 -7.15
CA THR A 174 -3.73 10.59 -6.56
C THR A 174 -4.39 9.51 -5.69
N VAL A 175 -3.95 8.26 -5.87
CA VAL A 175 -4.23 7.17 -4.93
C VAL A 175 -3.21 7.24 -3.80
N VAL A 176 -3.69 7.43 -2.58
CA VAL A 176 -2.87 7.60 -1.39
C VAL A 176 -2.86 6.27 -0.62
N VAL A 177 -1.73 5.58 -0.67
CA VAL A 177 -1.47 4.39 0.15
C VAL A 177 -0.99 4.87 1.52
N LEU A 178 -1.96 5.13 2.40
CA LEU A 178 -1.71 5.74 3.69
C LEU A 178 -1.26 4.66 4.68
N GLY A 179 -0.14 4.88 5.37
CA GLY A 179 0.28 4.01 6.49
C GLY A 179 0.36 2.52 6.16
N TRP A 180 0.94 2.16 5.01
CA TRP A 180 1.07 0.78 4.52
C TRP A 180 1.69 -0.17 5.55
N GLU A 181 1.39 -1.47 5.44
CA GLU A 181 1.93 -2.54 6.30
C GLU A 181 1.75 -2.28 7.81
N MET A 182 0.67 -1.61 8.16
CA MET A 182 0.37 -1.22 9.55
C MET A 182 0.24 -2.42 10.51
N ASN A 183 -0.04 -3.62 9.99
CA ASN A 183 -0.20 -4.83 10.77
C ASN A 183 1.12 -5.44 11.25
N GLY A 184 2.26 -4.95 10.75
CA GLY A 184 3.59 -5.34 11.21
C GLY A 184 4.15 -4.50 12.35
N THR A 185 5.46 -4.64 12.58
CA THR A 185 6.19 -3.91 13.64
C THR A 185 7.21 -2.91 13.11
N THR A 186 7.46 -2.89 11.81
CA THR A 186 8.55 -2.14 11.18
C THR A 186 8.37 -0.64 11.33
N TYR A 187 7.18 -0.16 11.00
CA TYR A 187 6.91 1.26 10.89
C TYR A 187 6.46 1.88 12.21
N THR A 188 6.74 3.17 12.41
CA THR A 188 6.23 3.94 13.55
C THR A 188 4.73 4.18 13.41
N HIS A 189 4.21 4.22 12.18
CA HIS A 189 2.77 4.32 11.91
C HIS A 189 1.97 3.02 12.11
N ARG A 190 2.61 1.94 12.57
CA ARG A 190 1.95 0.65 12.79
C ARG A 190 0.70 0.77 13.69
N CYS A 191 -0.27 -0.09 13.43
CA CYS A 191 -1.57 -0.10 14.09
C CYS A 191 -1.49 -0.62 15.53
N GLY A 192 -0.81 -1.75 15.74
CA GLY A 192 -0.38 -2.13 17.09
C GLY A 192 0.66 -1.13 17.58
N PRO A 193 0.55 -0.54 18.78
CA PRO A 193 -0.08 -1.14 19.95
C PRO A 193 -1.45 -0.53 20.35
N ASP A 194 -1.99 0.42 19.58
CA ASP A 194 -3.23 1.13 19.92
C ASP A 194 -4.16 1.27 18.69
N PRO A 195 -4.85 0.18 18.28
CA PRO A 195 -5.67 0.17 17.06
C PRO A 195 -6.79 1.22 17.05
N GLU A 196 -7.37 1.54 18.21
CA GLU A 196 -8.40 2.58 18.31
C GLU A 196 -7.84 3.96 18.00
N ALA A 197 -6.69 4.31 18.58
CA ALA A 197 -6.02 5.56 18.26
C ALA A 197 -5.53 5.61 16.80
N TRP A 198 -5.08 4.46 16.26
CA TRP A 198 -4.70 4.35 14.85
C TRP A 198 -5.87 4.65 13.91
N LYS A 199 -7.04 4.02 14.13
CA LYS A 199 -8.25 4.26 13.32
C LYS A 199 -8.72 5.70 13.42
N ALA A 200 -8.71 6.26 14.64
CA ALA A 200 -9.03 7.67 14.83
C ALA A 200 -8.07 8.59 14.06
N TYR A 201 -6.77 8.28 14.06
CA TYR A 201 -5.78 9.05 13.33
C TYR A 201 -5.93 8.93 11.80
N TRP A 202 -6.17 7.73 11.27
CA TRP A 202 -6.53 7.54 9.85
C TRP A 202 -7.67 8.47 9.44
N ASN A 203 -8.76 8.46 10.21
CA ASN A 203 -9.94 9.30 9.94
C ASN A 203 -9.60 10.79 9.96
N ARG A 204 -8.72 11.24 10.86
CA ARG A 204 -8.23 12.63 10.90
C ARG A 204 -7.44 12.98 9.65
N ILE A 205 -6.53 12.13 9.20
CA ILE A 205 -5.73 12.36 7.99
C ILE A 205 -6.63 12.47 6.76
N VAL A 206 -7.55 11.51 6.58
CA VAL A 206 -8.49 11.51 5.45
C VAL A 206 -9.34 12.77 5.47
N ALA A 207 -9.89 13.17 6.62
CA ALA A 207 -10.66 14.41 6.74
C ALA A 207 -9.81 15.66 6.43
N ALA A 208 -8.56 15.70 6.91
CA ALA A 208 -7.63 16.79 6.66
C ALA A 208 -7.32 16.92 5.15
N MET A 209 -7.02 15.82 4.46
CA MET A 209 -6.74 15.83 3.02
C MET A 209 -8.00 16.18 2.21
N ARG A 210 -9.16 15.59 2.56
CA ARG A 210 -10.45 15.88 1.90
C ARG A 210 -10.94 17.31 2.11
N SER A 211 -10.44 18.03 3.12
CA SER A 211 -10.77 19.45 3.34
C SER A 211 -10.16 20.41 2.31
N VAL A 212 -9.20 19.95 1.50
CA VAL A 212 -8.55 20.77 0.48
C VAL A 212 -9.43 20.83 -0.79
N PRO A 213 -9.85 22.03 -1.25
CA PRO A 213 -10.66 22.16 -2.46
C PRO A 213 -9.96 21.61 -3.70
N GLY A 214 -10.71 20.98 -4.60
CA GLY A 214 -10.20 20.42 -5.85
C GLY A 214 -9.63 19.00 -5.74
N GLN A 215 -9.45 18.48 -4.52
CA GLN A 215 -8.99 17.12 -4.31
C GLN A 215 -10.04 16.07 -4.74
N LYS A 216 -9.57 14.95 -5.28
CA LYS A 216 -10.31 13.75 -5.67
C LYS A 216 -9.51 12.49 -5.31
N PHE A 217 -8.80 12.54 -4.19
CA PHE A 217 -7.95 11.44 -3.76
C PHE A 217 -8.76 10.20 -3.42
N ARG A 218 -8.16 9.04 -3.67
CA ARG A 218 -8.64 7.74 -3.19
C ARG A 218 -7.67 7.21 -2.13
N PHE A 219 -8.19 6.65 -1.05
CA PHE A 219 -7.41 6.12 0.05
C PHE A 219 -7.35 4.60 0.00
N ASP A 220 -6.13 4.09 -0.06
CA ASP A 220 -5.80 2.67 -0.18
C ASP A 220 -5.32 2.13 1.18
N PHE A 221 -6.15 1.28 1.79
CA PHE A 221 -5.86 0.61 3.06
C PHE A 221 -5.08 -0.67 2.77
N ASN A 222 -3.78 -0.63 3.06
CA ASN A 222 -2.82 -1.60 2.53
C ASN A 222 -2.02 -2.31 3.64
N PRO A 223 -2.45 -3.49 4.11
CA PRO A 223 -1.67 -4.34 5.02
C PRO A 223 -0.62 -5.18 4.30
N SER A 224 0.35 -5.71 5.05
CA SER A 224 1.17 -6.86 4.61
C SER A 224 0.33 -8.12 4.61
N ARG A 225 0.61 -9.03 3.65
CA ARG A 225 -0.05 -10.33 3.56
C ARG A 225 0.09 -11.15 4.85
N GLY A 226 -1.03 -11.72 5.27
CA GLY A 226 -1.12 -12.57 6.44
C GLY A 226 -1.39 -11.79 7.72
N ARG A 227 -1.26 -12.47 8.86
CA ARG A 227 -1.50 -11.84 10.18
C ARG A 227 -0.43 -10.80 10.52
N ASP A 228 0.83 -11.09 10.21
CA ASP A 228 1.99 -10.40 10.79
C ASP A 228 1.86 -10.26 12.33
N ALA A 229 1.95 -9.05 12.91
CA ALA A 229 1.86 -8.84 14.35
C ALA A 229 0.41 -8.77 14.85
N VAL A 230 -0.50 -8.14 14.09
CA VAL A 230 -1.93 -8.01 14.44
C VAL A 230 -2.82 -8.30 13.23
N PRO A 231 -3.99 -8.97 13.39
CA PRO A 231 -4.95 -9.08 12.31
C PRO A 231 -5.26 -7.72 11.67
N TRP A 232 -4.93 -7.54 10.38
CA TRP A 232 -5.10 -6.23 9.75
C TRP A 232 -6.55 -5.75 9.72
N THR A 233 -7.52 -6.67 9.77
CA THR A 233 -8.95 -6.32 9.86
C THR A 233 -9.30 -5.59 11.15
N GLU A 234 -8.56 -5.78 12.24
CA GLU A 234 -8.76 -5.04 13.51
C GLU A 234 -8.37 -3.56 13.37
N CYS A 235 -7.55 -3.25 12.38
CA CYS A 235 -7.09 -1.90 12.06
C CYS A 235 -8.02 -1.20 11.06
N TYR A 236 -9.01 -1.87 10.48
CA TYR A 236 -9.85 -1.27 9.45
C TYR A 236 -10.62 -0.03 9.97
N PRO A 237 -10.44 1.16 9.38
CA PRO A 237 -10.96 2.42 9.94
C PRO A 237 -12.41 2.72 9.54
N GLY A 238 -12.97 1.96 8.58
CA GLY A 238 -14.37 2.03 8.16
C GLY A 238 -14.55 2.37 6.67
N ASP A 239 -15.75 2.08 6.15
CA ASP A 239 -16.05 2.18 4.72
C ASP A 239 -16.04 3.62 4.19
N ASP A 240 -16.36 4.61 5.02
CA ASP A 240 -16.47 6.01 4.58
C ASP A 240 -15.12 6.65 4.26
N VAL A 241 -14.02 6.06 4.73
CA VAL A 241 -12.66 6.62 4.69
C VAL A 241 -11.66 5.74 3.95
N VAL A 242 -12.14 4.64 3.35
CA VAL A 242 -11.35 3.72 2.54
C VAL A 242 -12.04 3.50 1.21
N ASP A 243 -11.29 3.69 0.13
CA ASP A 243 -11.77 3.51 -1.24
C ASP A 243 -11.29 2.17 -1.83
N ILE A 244 -10.12 1.70 -1.40
CA ILE A 244 -9.44 0.52 -1.94
C ILE A 244 -8.87 -0.33 -0.79
N ILE A 245 -9.00 -1.66 -0.89
CA ILE A 245 -8.34 -2.63 -0.01
C ILE A 245 -7.09 -3.17 -0.71
N GLY A 246 -5.93 -2.65 -0.35
CA GLY A 246 -4.64 -3.09 -0.83
C GLY A 246 -4.14 -4.37 -0.16
N MET A 247 -3.00 -4.86 -0.64
CA MET A 247 -2.19 -5.86 0.02
C MET A 247 -0.76 -5.82 -0.52
N ASP A 248 0.22 -5.75 0.37
CA ASP A 248 1.62 -5.99 0.02
C ASP A 248 1.93 -7.48 0.14
N SER A 249 2.49 -8.07 -0.92
CA SER A 249 2.75 -9.52 -0.97
C SER A 249 4.07 -9.87 -1.62
N TYR A 250 4.96 -10.46 -0.83
CA TYR A 250 6.23 -11.03 -1.29
C TYR A 250 6.22 -12.56 -1.15
N ASP A 251 7.14 -13.25 -1.84
CA ASP A 251 7.26 -14.71 -1.78
C ASP A 251 7.91 -15.24 -0.48
N GLN A 252 7.33 -14.85 0.65
CA GLN A 252 7.80 -15.18 1.99
C GLN A 252 6.66 -15.75 2.86
N PRO A 253 6.96 -16.47 3.97
CA PRO A 253 8.29 -16.90 4.44
C PRO A 253 8.96 -17.91 3.51
N SER A 254 10.22 -18.28 3.78
CA SER A 254 10.90 -19.27 2.94
C SER A 254 10.17 -20.62 2.97
N GLY A 255 10.04 -21.26 1.80
CA GLY A 255 9.43 -22.58 1.64
C GLY A 255 7.90 -22.61 1.52
N SER A 256 7.20 -21.50 1.75
CA SER A 256 5.75 -21.43 1.54
C SER A 256 5.40 -21.39 0.06
N SER A 257 4.40 -22.18 -0.33
CA SER A 257 3.78 -22.19 -1.66
C SER A 257 2.83 -21.01 -1.86
N PHE A 258 2.53 -20.70 -3.12
CA PHE A 258 1.53 -19.68 -3.47
C PHE A 258 0.14 -20.04 -2.93
N ASP A 259 -0.24 -21.31 -2.95
CA ASP A 259 -1.54 -21.75 -2.41
C ASP A 259 -1.63 -21.49 -0.90
N GLU A 260 -0.53 -21.59 -0.16
CA GLU A 260 -0.49 -21.19 1.25
C GLU A 260 -0.65 -19.67 1.40
N HIS A 261 -0.01 -18.85 0.55
CA HIS A 261 -0.20 -17.38 0.55
C HIS A 261 -1.65 -16.97 0.29
N VAL A 262 -2.36 -17.74 -0.54
CA VAL A 262 -3.78 -17.51 -0.81
C VAL A 262 -4.64 -17.87 0.39
N ASN A 263 -4.41 -19.04 0.98
CA ASN A 263 -5.34 -19.65 1.94
C ASN A 263 -5.00 -19.41 3.41
N GLU A 264 -3.82 -18.85 3.72
CA GLU A 264 -3.48 -18.52 5.09
C GLU A 264 -4.44 -17.47 5.69
N PRO A 265 -4.62 -17.46 7.03
CA PRO A 265 -5.39 -16.41 7.69
C PRO A 265 -4.87 -15.04 7.30
N TYR A 266 -5.79 -14.15 6.90
CA TYR A 266 -5.46 -12.77 6.48
C TYR A 266 -4.60 -12.69 5.20
N GLY A 267 -4.50 -13.79 4.43
CA GLY A 267 -3.81 -13.88 3.14
C GLY A 267 -4.59 -13.31 1.95
N LEU A 268 -4.19 -13.67 0.72
CA LEU A 268 -4.74 -13.07 -0.51
C LEU A 268 -6.24 -13.32 -0.68
N ARG A 269 -6.73 -14.53 -0.34
CA ARG A 269 -8.17 -14.82 -0.40
C ARG A 269 -8.94 -13.92 0.55
N LYS A 270 -8.44 -13.75 1.78
CA LYS A 270 -9.11 -12.92 2.78
C LYS A 270 -9.19 -11.45 2.37
N GLN A 271 -8.18 -10.91 1.69
CA GLN A 271 -8.23 -9.56 1.12
C GLN A 271 -9.41 -9.41 0.14
N VAL A 272 -9.49 -10.30 -0.85
CA VAL A 272 -10.52 -10.24 -1.90
C VAL A 272 -11.91 -10.39 -1.29
N ASP A 273 -12.10 -11.35 -0.38
CA ASP A 273 -13.38 -11.59 0.27
C ASP A 273 -13.80 -10.38 1.13
N PHE A 274 -12.86 -9.78 1.85
CA PHE A 274 -13.11 -8.59 2.67
C PHE A 274 -13.45 -7.37 1.80
N ALA A 275 -12.75 -7.16 0.70
CA ALA A 275 -13.07 -6.08 -0.23
C ALA A 275 -14.47 -6.26 -0.83
N ALA A 276 -14.85 -7.48 -1.21
CA ALA A 276 -16.19 -7.78 -1.70
C ALA A 276 -17.27 -7.56 -0.63
N GLU A 277 -17.02 -7.98 0.62
CA GLU A 277 -17.91 -7.76 1.77
C GLU A 277 -18.18 -6.26 2.01
N HIS A 278 -17.16 -5.43 1.81
CA HIS A 278 -17.21 -3.98 2.02
C HIS A 278 -17.52 -3.16 0.76
N GLY A 279 -17.75 -3.82 -0.40
CA GLY A 279 -18.01 -3.14 -1.67
C GLY A 279 -16.84 -2.28 -2.17
N LYS A 280 -15.61 -2.70 -1.91
CA LYS A 280 -14.37 -1.96 -2.21
C LYS A 280 -13.62 -2.58 -3.39
N LEU A 281 -12.85 -1.73 -4.07
CA LEU A 281 -11.86 -2.18 -5.05
C LEU A 281 -10.67 -2.84 -4.33
N ILE A 282 -9.90 -3.66 -5.05
CA ILE A 282 -8.64 -4.23 -4.55
C ILE A 282 -7.43 -3.64 -5.29
N SER A 283 -6.26 -3.65 -4.65
CA SER A 283 -4.97 -3.29 -5.26
C SER A 283 -3.85 -4.19 -4.73
N TYR A 284 -2.70 -4.12 -5.40
CA TYR A 284 -1.43 -4.69 -4.92
C TYR A 284 -0.33 -3.62 -5.04
N PRO A 285 -0.23 -2.70 -4.06
CA PRO A 285 0.74 -1.60 -4.09
C PRO A 285 2.19 -2.09 -4.04
N GLU A 286 2.44 -3.24 -3.44
CA GLU A 286 3.71 -3.92 -3.54
C GLU A 286 3.55 -5.42 -3.76
N TRP A 287 4.31 -5.94 -4.71
CA TRP A 287 4.59 -7.35 -4.76
C TRP A 287 5.94 -7.62 -5.42
N GLY A 288 6.52 -8.77 -5.12
CA GLY A 288 7.80 -9.16 -5.71
C GLY A 288 8.39 -10.39 -5.05
N LEU A 289 9.66 -10.64 -5.36
CA LEU A 289 10.44 -11.71 -4.76
C LEU A 289 11.04 -11.25 -3.43
N PHE A 290 11.51 -12.17 -2.62
CA PHE A 290 12.21 -11.88 -1.38
C PHE A 290 12.97 -13.10 -0.88
N ARG A 291 12.35 -13.93 -0.02
CA ARG A 291 13.07 -14.96 0.76
C ARG A 291 13.14 -16.31 0.07
N ASN A 292 12.43 -16.51 -1.04
CA ASN A 292 12.54 -17.70 -1.87
C ASN A 292 13.43 -17.48 -3.13
N GLY A 293 14.03 -16.29 -3.27
CA GLY A 293 14.96 -15.96 -4.36
C GLY A 293 14.29 -15.98 -5.73
N ASP A 294 15.00 -16.48 -6.74
CA ASP A 294 14.49 -16.59 -8.11
C ASP A 294 13.34 -17.62 -8.20
N ASN A 295 12.11 -17.13 -8.01
CA ASN A 295 10.89 -17.92 -7.87
C ASN A 295 9.89 -17.67 -9.03
N PRO A 296 10.08 -18.34 -10.18
CA PRO A 296 9.23 -18.16 -11.36
C PRO A 296 7.78 -18.62 -11.14
N GLU A 297 7.53 -19.53 -10.20
CA GLU A 297 6.16 -19.97 -9.89
C GLU A 297 5.38 -18.87 -9.18
N TYR A 298 5.95 -18.25 -8.15
CA TYR A 298 5.29 -17.11 -7.48
C TYR A 298 4.99 -15.98 -8.46
N MET A 299 5.97 -15.66 -9.34
CA MET A 299 5.81 -14.63 -10.36
C MET A 299 4.63 -14.91 -11.30
N ARG A 300 4.54 -16.15 -11.81
CA ARG A 300 3.43 -16.59 -12.67
C ARG A 300 2.10 -16.50 -11.93
N ARG A 301 2.03 -17.06 -10.74
CA ARG A 301 0.78 -17.21 -9.97
C ARG A 301 0.24 -15.87 -9.46
N MET A 302 1.10 -14.91 -9.09
CA MET A 302 0.66 -13.54 -8.79
C MET A 302 0.06 -12.86 -10.02
N LEU A 303 0.68 -13.00 -11.20
CA LEU A 303 0.13 -12.42 -12.44
C LEU A 303 -1.20 -13.06 -12.84
N GLU A 304 -1.34 -14.39 -12.72
CA GLU A 304 -2.60 -15.09 -12.92
C GLU A 304 -3.67 -14.67 -11.91
N TRP A 305 -3.29 -14.46 -10.66
CA TRP A 305 -4.18 -13.98 -9.61
C TRP A 305 -4.73 -12.58 -9.90
N MET A 306 -3.88 -11.68 -10.38
CA MET A 306 -4.29 -10.33 -10.80
C MET A 306 -5.15 -10.36 -12.05
N ASP A 307 -4.87 -11.26 -12.99
CA ASP A 307 -5.72 -11.44 -14.18
C ASP A 307 -7.11 -11.97 -13.79
N LEU A 308 -7.20 -12.85 -12.80
CA LEU A 308 -8.46 -13.38 -12.30
C LEU A 308 -9.30 -12.33 -11.55
N HIS A 309 -8.68 -11.57 -10.64
CA HIS A 309 -9.41 -10.67 -9.74
C HIS A 309 -9.45 -9.21 -10.23
N LYS A 310 -8.71 -8.87 -11.29
CA LYS A 310 -8.68 -7.56 -11.95
C LYS A 310 -8.60 -6.39 -10.95
N PRO A 311 -7.51 -6.29 -10.15
CA PRO A 311 -7.33 -5.21 -9.19
C PRO A 311 -7.36 -3.85 -9.91
N LEU A 312 -7.70 -2.77 -9.20
CA LEU A 312 -7.61 -1.42 -9.75
C LEU A 312 -6.21 -1.16 -10.31
N TYR A 313 -5.18 -1.56 -9.56
CA TYR A 313 -3.81 -1.54 -10.03
C TYR A 313 -2.94 -2.57 -9.29
N HIS A 314 -1.76 -2.83 -9.84
CA HIS A 314 -0.70 -3.55 -9.16
C HIS A 314 0.68 -3.02 -9.56
N THR A 315 1.64 -3.06 -8.65
CA THR A 315 2.98 -2.50 -8.82
C THR A 315 4.04 -3.47 -8.33
N ILE A 316 4.96 -3.85 -9.22
CA ILE A 316 6.09 -4.70 -8.84
C ILE A 316 7.20 -3.85 -8.20
N THR A 317 7.78 -4.35 -7.11
CA THR A 317 8.93 -3.72 -6.44
C THR A 317 10.22 -4.14 -7.14
N ASP A 318 10.86 -3.23 -7.86
CA ASP A 318 11.98 -3.59 -8.75
C ASP A 318 13.34 -3.04 -8.25
N TYR A 319 13.91 -3.73 -7.28
CA TYR A 319 15.32 -3.65 -6.87
C TYR A 319 15.68 -4.96 -6.15
N CYS A 320 16.96 -5.33 -6.04
CA CYS A 320 17.32 -6.59 -5.39
C CYS A 320 16.99 -6.58 -3.87
N PRO A 321 16.46 -7.69 -3.32
CA PRO A 321 16.24 -9.00 -3.94
C PRO A 321 14.86 -9.18 -4.63
N HIS A 322 14.05 -8.13 -4.67
CA HIS A 322 12.63 -8.21 -5.05
C HIS A 322 12.35 -8.19 -6.55
N GLY A 323 13.17 -7.45 -7.28
CA GLY A 323 12.94 -7.11 -8.67
C GLY A 323 13.19 -8.24 -9.66
N VAL A 324 12.74 -8.00 -10.88
CA VAL A 324 12.88 -8.89 -12.03
C VAL A 324 13.55 -8.21 -13.22
N TRP A 325 13.66 -6.89 -13.22
CA TRP A 325 14.30 -6.14 -14.30
C TRP A 325 15.65 -5.57 -13.87
N GLN A 326 15.70 -4.92 -12.70
CA GLN A 326 16.96 -4.40 -12.14
C GLN A 326 17.74 -5.41 -11.30
N CYS A 327 17.16 -6.58 -11.02
CA CYS A 327 17.83 -7.62 -10.24
C CYS A 327 18.23 -8.81 -11.10
N ASP A 328 19.53 -8.92 -11.38
CA ASP A 328 20.10 -10.00 -12.19
C ASP A 328 20.08 -11.37 -11.49
N ASP A 329 19.86 -11.40 -10.17
CA ASP A 329 19.79 -12.63 -9.37
C ASP A 329 18.50 -13.43 -9.60
N ASN A 330 17.52 -12.88 -10.33
CA ASN A 330 16.20 -13.47 -10.55
C ASN A 330 15.87 -13.85 -12.01
N PRO A 331 16.80 -14.48 -12.78
CA PRO A 331 16.69 -14.59 -14.24
C PRO A 331 15.50 -15.43 -14.73
N ARG A 332 15.08 -16.48 -13.99
CA ARG A 332 13.92 -17.30 -14.40
C ARG A 332 12.62 -16.55 -14.17
N SER A 333 12.53 -15.80 -13.09
CA SER A 333 11.39 -14.93 -12.77
C SER A 333 11.29 -13.77 -13.75
N SER A 334 12.42 -13.16 -14.12
CA SER A 334 12.51 -12.17 -15.21
C SER A 334 11.93 -12.71 -16.51
N LEU A 335 12.28 -13.95 -16.88
CA LEU A 335 11.77 -14.60 -18.08
C LEU A 335 10.24 -14.76 -18.03
N VAL A 336 9.69 -15.28 -16.93
CA VAL A 336 8.24 -15.44 -16.74
C VAL A 336 7.52 -14.10 -16.81
N PHE A 337 7.98 -13.12 -16.02
CA PHE A 337 7.38 -11.79 -15.97
C PHE A 337 7.36 -11.14 -17.35
N ARG A 338 8.50 -11.17 -18.05
CA ARG A 338 8.60 -10.65 -19.40
C ARG A 338 7.68 -11.41 -20.34
N GLN A 339 7.72 -12.74 -20.41
CA GLN A 339 6.87 -13.53 -21.31
C GLN A 339 5.37 -13.27 -21.12
N MET A 340 4.92 -13.11 -19.88
CA MET A 340 3.50 -12.91 -19.58
C MET A 340 3.01 -11.49 -19.89
N LEU A 341 3.90 -10.51 -19.93
CA LEU A 341 3.56 -9.09 -20.13
C LEU A 341 4.05 -8.50 -21.45
N TYR A 342 4.98 -9.16 -22.15
CA TYR A 342 5.66 -8.61 -23.34
C TYR A 342 4.69 -8.24 -24.45
N GLY A 343 4.75 -6.99 -24.92
CA GLY A 343 3.98 -6.50 -26.06
C GLY A 343 2.46 -6.58 -25.92
N LYS A 344 1.95 -6.99 -24.75
CA LYS A 344 0.52 -6.98 -24.46
C LYS A 344 0.09 -5.53 -24.32
N GLU A 345 -0.82 -5.09 -25.18
CA GLU A 345 -1.48 -3.80 -25.02
C GLU A 345 -2.13 -3.74 -23.64
N PRO A 346 -2.00 -2.61 -22.92
CA PRO A 346 -2.74 -2.42 -21.68
C PRO A 346 -4.24 -2.55 -21.98
N GLU A 347 -4.92 -3.55 -21.41
CA GLU A 347 -6.38 -3.65 -21.50
C GLU A 347 -6.95 -2.33 -20.96
N ILE A 348 -7.56 -1.50 -21.80
CA ILE A 348 -8.33 -0.34 -21.36
C ILE A 348 -9.76 -0.86 -21.21
N PRO A 349 -10.30 -0.99 -19.98
CA PRO A 349 -11.70 -1.33 -19.82
C PRO A 349 -12.55 -0.32 -20.57
N THR A 350 -13.26 -0.80 -21.59
CA THR A 350 -14.38 -0.08 -22.17
C THR A 350 -15.40 0.15 -21.08
N GLN A 351 -15.88 1.39 -20.95
CA GLN A 351 -16.99 1.75 -20.07
C GLN A 351 -18.08 0.66 -20.15
N PRO A 352 -18.52 0.05 -19.04
CA PRO A 352 -19.64 -0.88 -19.08
C PRO A 352 -20.81 -0.11 -19.69
N GLU A 353 -21.41 -0.67 -20.74
CA GLU A 353 -22.67 -0.13 -21.27
C GLU A 353 -23.65 0.02 -20.10
N PRO A 354 -24.41 1.13 -20.03
CA PRO A 354 -25.43 1.27 -19.01
C PRO A 354 -26.34 0.05 -19.09
N VAL A 355 -26.39 -0.73 -18.01
CA VAL A 355 -27.32 -1.84 -17.87
C VAL A 355 -28.70 -1.27 -18.19
N PRO A 356 -29.41 -1.75 -19.24
CA PRO A 356 -30.72 -1.22 -19.56
C PRO A 356 -31.61 -1.39 -18.34
N THR A 357 -32.14 -0.28 -17.83
CA THR A 357 -33.16 -0.28 -16.77
C THR A 357 -34.24 -1.29 -17.15
N PRO A 358 -34.59 -2.27 -16.30
CA PRO A 358 -35.66 -3.20 -16.62
C PRO A 358 -36.94 -2.38 -16.83
N THR A 359 -37.47 -2.47 -18.05
CA THR A 359 -38.76 -1.86 -18.38
C THR A 359 -39.82 -2.47 -17.44
N PRO A 360 -40.63 -1.68 -16.71
CA PRO A 360 -41.68 -2.24 -15.87
C PRO A 360 -42.65 -3.03 -16.75
N THR A 361 -42.77 -4.33 -16.48
CA THR A 361 -43.69 -5.22 -17.19
C THR A 361 -45.12 -4.88 -16.78
N PRO A 362 -46.04 -4.55 -17.71
CA PRO A 362 -47.44 -4.32 -17.37
C PRO A 362 -48.12 -5.66 -17.06
N THR A 363 -48.58 -5.81 -15.82
CA THR A 363 -49.40 -6.94 -15.37
C THR A 363 -50.81 -6.84 -15.96
N GLN A 364 -51.27 -7.87 -16.68
CA GLN A 364 -52.69 -8.11 -16.95
C GLN A 364 -53.02 -9.62 -17.00
N PRO A 365 -54.30 -10.00 -16.74
CA PRO A 365 -54.65 -11.23 -16.04
C PRO A 365 -54.97 -12.43 -16.95
N VAL A 366 -54.78 -13.61 -16.37
CA VAL A 366 -55.16 -14.94 -16.90
C VAL A 366 -56.69 -15.10 -16.86
N PRO A 367 -57.34 -15.67 -17.90
CA PRO A 367 -57.77 -17.08 -17.80
C PRO A 367 -57.64 -17.95 -19.09
N GLU A 368 -57.48 -19.25 -18.83
CA GLU A 368 -57.53 -20.45 -19.70
C GLU A 368 -58.85 -20.61 -20.51
N PRO A 369 -58.95 -21.42 -21.60
CA PRO A 369 -58.74 -22.89 -21.57
C PRO A 369 -58.12 -23.61 -22.81
N THR A 370 -57.33 -24.66 -22.53
CA THR A 370 -57.37 -26.09 -22.98
C THR A 370 -57.76 -26.51 -24.44
N PRO A 371 -57.47 -27.76 -24.89
CA PRO A 371 -56.22 -28.35 -25.45
C PRO A 371 -56.35 -28.79 -26.93
N THR A 372 -55.25 -29.20 -27.59
CA THR A 372 -55.31 -30.09 -28.77
C THR A 372 -54.10 -31.04 -28.82
N PRO A 373 -54.27 -32.36 -29.09
CA PRO A 373 -53.25 -33.38 -28.88
C PRO A 373 -52.42 -33.73 -30.13
N THR A 374 -51.43 -34.61 -29.91
CA THR A 374 -50.64 -35.45 -30.86
C THR A 374 -49.46 -34.74 -31.54
N GLN A 375 -48.23 -35.28 -31.61
CA GLN A 375 -47.78 -36.65 -31.88
C GLN A 375 -46.32 -36.89 -31.38
N PRO A 376 -45.91 -38.11 -31.02
CA PRO A 376 -44.53 -38.39 -30.57
C PRO A 376 -43.65 -38.94 -31.70
N THR A 377 -42.44 -38.40 -31.89
CA THR A 377 -41.35 -39.08 -32.65
C THR A 377 -40.03 -38.30 -32.53
N PRO A 378 -38.85 -38.93 -32.71
CA PRO A 378 -38.31 -40.13 -32.06
C PRO A 378 -36.98 -39.83 -31.33
N VAL A 379 -36.60 -40.74 -30.44
CA VAL A 379 -35.32 -40.72 -29.70
C VAL A 379 -34.15 -41.04 -30.65
N PRO A 380 -33.09 -40.22 -30.74
CA PRO A 380 -31.87 -40.63 -31.43
C PRO A 380 -31.07 -41.64 -30.59
N THR A 381 -30.80 -42.76 -31.24
CA THR A 381 -30.00 -43.93 -30.84
C THR A 381 -28.60 -43.57 -30.31
N PRO A 382 -28.07 -44.28 -29.29
CA PRO A 382 -26.69 -44.06 -28.83
C PRO A 382 -25.67 -44.52 -29.89
N THR A 383 -24.74 -43.62 -30.21
CA THR A 383 -23.58 -43.84 -31.08
C THR A 383 -22.59 -44.84 -30.45
N PRO A 384 -21.99 -45.76 -31.23
CA PRO A 384 -21.14 -46.84 -30.69
C PRO A 384 -19.85 -46.34 -30.03
N THR A 385 -19.51 -47.01 -28.93
CA THR A 385 -18.25 -46.92 -28.18
C THR A 385 -17.03 -47.21 -29.06
N PRO A 386 -16.00 -46.35 -29.09
CA PRO A 386 -14.76 -46.66 -29.78
C PRO A 386 -13.95 -47.74 -29.05
N THR A 387 -13.53 -48.73 -29.83
CA THR A 387 -12.66 -49.87 -29.49
C THR A 387 -11.30 -49.41 -28.95
N PRO A 388 -10.72 -50.07 -27.92
CA PRO A 388 -9.40 -49.72 -27.39
C PRO A 388 -8.29 -49.93 -28.43
N LYS A 389 -7.42 -48.92 -28.54
CA LYS A 389 -6.19 -48.92 -29.36
C LYS A 389 -5.10 -49.77 -28.67
N PRO A 390 -4.25 -50.50 -29.42
CA PRO A 390 -3.23 -51.37 -28.84
C PRO A 390 -2.19 -50.62 -28.01
N GLU A 391 -1.88 -51.24 -26.88
CA GLU A 391 -0.87 -50.90 -25.89
C GLU A 391 0.54 -50.87 -26.52
N THR A 392 1.23 -49.73 -26.43
CA THR A 392 2.62 -49.61 -26.83
C THR A 392 3.52 -50.08 -25.69
N THR A 393 4.26 -51.15 -25.94
CA THR A 393 5.33 -51.70 -25.10
C THR A 393 6.33 -50.61 -24.66
N PRO A 394 6.64 -50.45 -23.37
CA PRO A 394 7.67 -49.51 -22.94
C PRO A 394 9.07 -50.05 -23.25
N THR A 395 9.86 -49.21 -23.92
CA THR A 395 11.30 -49.38 -24.16
C THR A 395 12.06 -49.36 -22.83
N PRO A 396 13.06 -50.24 -22.60
CA PRO A 396 13.80 -50.28 -21.34
C PRO A 396 14.59 -49.00 -21.08
N THR A 397 14.39 -48.43 -19.90
CA THR A 397 15.11 -47.27 -19.36
C THR A 397 16.57 -47.65 -19.04
N PRO A 398 17.57 -46.83 -19.40
CA PRO A 398 18.96 -47.10 -19.06
C PRO A 398 19.21 -47.06 -17.54
N LYS A 399 20.05 -47.99 -17.10
CA LYS A 399 20.52 -48.20 -15.73
C LYS A 399 21.23 -46.95 -15.18
N PRO A 400 20.92 -46.48 -13.96
CA PRO A 400 21.63 -45.35 -13.35
C PRO A 400 23.10 -45.68 -13.10
N GLU A 401 23.97 -44.77 -13.52
CA GLU A 401 25.39 -44.75 -13.22
C GLU A 401 25.59 -44.38 -11.75
N THR A 402 26.39 -45.16 -11.03
CA THR A 402 26.65 -45.00 -9.60
C THR A 402 27.47 -43.74 -9.34
N THR A 403 26.83 -42.71 -8.79
CA THR A 403 27.51 -41.53 -8.24
C THR A 403 28.32 -41.95 -7.00
N PRO A 404 29.59 -41.54 -6.85
CA PRO A 404 30.39 -41.88 -5.68
C PRO A 404 29.82 -41.24 -4.41
N THR A 405 29.73 -42.06 -3.36
CA THR A 405 29.30 -41.68 -2.01
C THR A 405 30.21 -40.59 -1.42
N PRO A 406 29.67 -39.46 -0.92
CA PRO A 406 30.49 -38.50 -0.19
C PRO A 406 30.96 -39.09 1.15
N THR A 407 32.26 -38.97 1.40
CA THR A 407 32.91 -39.29 2.67
C THR A 407 32.26 -38.53 3.83
N PRO A 408 31.94 -39.16 4.97
CA PRO A 408 31.35 -38.47 6.10
C PRO A 408 32.29 -37.39 6.64
N THR A 409 31.80 -36.15 6.66
CA THR A 409 32.43 -35.04 7.38
C THR A 409 32.38 -35.35 8.89
N PRO A 410 33.46 -35.16 9.65
CA PRO A 410 33.49 -35.46 11.08
C PRO A 410 32.45 -34.64 11.84
N THR A 411 31.62 -35.33 12.63
CA THR A 411 30.68 -34.76 13.59
C THR A 411 31.42 -33.85 14.57
N PRO A 412 30.99 -32.59 14.78
CA PRO A 412 31.55 -31.75 15.84
C PRO A 412 31.27 -32.39 17.21
N THR A 413 32.33 -32.59 17.98
CA THR A 413 32.28 -32.99 19.39
C THR A 413 31.43 -31.98 20.18
N PRO A 414 30.46 -32.41 21.01
CA PRO A 414 29.69 -31.50 21.84
C PRO A 414 30.61 -30.82 22.85
N THR A 415 30.82 -29.51 22.69
CA THR A 415 31.44 -28.68 23.71
C THR A 415 30.47 -28.56 24.88
N GLN A 416 30.95 -28.97 26.05
CA GLN A 416 30.28 -28.89 27.34
C GLN A 416 29.74 -27.47 27.60
N PRO A 417 28.51 -27.31 28.12
CA PRO A 417 28.03 -25.99 28.54
C PRO A 417 28.89 -25.45 29.69
N GLU A 418 29.36 -24.21 29.52
CA GLU A 418 30.03 -23.44 30.56
C GLU A 418 29.18 -23.40 31.85
N PRO A 419 29.83 -23.45 33.03
CA PRO A 419 29.12 -23.40 34.30
C PRO A 419 28.38 -22.06 34.47
N LYS A 420 27.11 -22.18 34.81
CA LYS A 420 26.20 -21.10 35.21
C LYS A 420 26.89 -20.12 36.18
N PRO A 421 26.91 -18.80 35.90
CA PRO A 421 27.40 -17.81 36.85
C PRO A 421 26.64 -17.90 38.18
N ALA A 422 27.38 -17.89 39.28
CA ALA A 422 26.83 -17.83 40.63
C ALA A 422 25.98 -16.54 40.80
N PRO A 423 24.89 -16.59 41.60
CA PRO A 423 24.05 -15.43 41.84
C PRO A 423 24.87 -14.31 42.49
N THR A 424 25.01 -13.18 41.80
CA THR A 424 25.52 -11.95 42.39
C THR A 424 24.45 -11.36 43.31
N THR A 425 24.86 -11.10 44.55
CA THR A 425 24.09 -10.40 45.56
C THR A 425 23.66 -9.02 45.03
N PRO A 426 22.38 -8.60 45.18
CA PRO A 426 21.96 -7.29 44.71
C PRO A 426 22.66 -6.19 45.50
N THR A 427 23.37 -5.31 44.78
CA THR A 427 23.85 -4.03 45.30
C THR A 427 22.65 -3.20 45.77
N PRO A 428 22.67 -2.59 46.97
CA PRO A 428 21.57 -1.76 47.44
C PRO A 428 21.32 -0.58 46.50
N VAL A 429 20.06 -0.42 46.10
CA VAL A 429 19.56 0.74 45.36
C VAL A 429 19.74 1.99 46.22
N PRO A 430 20.36 3.08 45.74
CA PRO A 430 20.41 4.33 46.49
C PRO A 430 19.00 4.88 46.69
N THR A 431 18.65 5.16 47.95
CA THR A 431 17.40 5.79 48.38
C THR A 431 17.16 7.09 47.61
N PRO A 432 15.96 7.34 47.07
CA PRO A 432 15.66 8.60 46.42
C PRO A 432 15.71 9.75 47.43
N THR A 433 16.54 10.76 47.14
CA THR A 433 16.58 12.04 47.84
C THR A 433 15.19 12.70 47.78
N PRO A 434 14.63 13.20 48.89
CA PRO A 434 13.31 13.84 48.88
C PRO A 434 13.30 15.07 47.95
N THR A 435 12.30 15.11 47.08
CA THR A 435 11.96 16.27 46.25
C THR A 435 11.66 17.48 47.15
N PRO A 436 12.28 18.65 46.92
CA PRO A 436 11.94 19.85 47.68
C PRO A 436 10.49 20.27 47.42
N THR A 437 9.75 20.49 48.51
CA THR A 437 8.39 21.04 48.55
C THR A 437 8.32 22.38 47.82
N PRO A 438 7.32 22.65 46.96
CA PRO A 438 7.16 23.95 46.32
C PRO A 438 6.82 25.03 47.35
N THR A 439 7.64 26.08 47.38
CA THR A 439 7.38 27.32 48.12
C THR A 439 6.15 28.03 47.49
N PRO A 440 5.17 28.48 48.30
CA PRO A 440 4.01 29.20 47.79
C PRO A 440 4.40 30.54 47.16
N THR A 441 3.83 30.78 45.97
CA THR A 441 3.97 31.97 45.14
C THR A 441 3.38 33.20 45.84
N GLN A 442 4.19 34.25 45.97
CA GLN A 442 3.74 35.59 46.36
C GLN A 442 3.05 36.28 45.16
N PRO A 443 1.96 37.06 45.34
CA PRO A 443 1.32 37.77 44.25
C PRO A 443 2.23 38.90 43.71
N ASP A 444 2.36 38.95 42.39
CA ASP A 444 3.15 39.92 41.62
C ASP A 444 2.50 41.33 41.69
N PRO A 445 3.27 42.43 41.77
CA PRO A 445 2.74 43.79 41.77
C PRO A 445 2.23 44.23 40.39
N GLU A 446 1.30 45.17 40.43
CA GLU A 446 0.57 45.81 39.33
C GLU A 446 1.44 46.30 38.14
N PRO A 447 0.95 46.22 36.88
CA PRO A 447 1.76 46.49 35.70
C PRO A 447 2.05 47.98 35.47
N LYS A 448 3.33 48.30 35.28
CA LYS A 448 3.83 49.61 34.84
C LYS A 448 3.56 49.83 33.34
N PRO A 449 3.17 51.04 32.88
CA PRO A 449 2.82 51.29 31.49
C PRO A 449 4.02 51.18 30.53
N ALA A 450 3.73 50.64 29.33
CA ALA A 450 4.68 50.36 28.26
C ALA A 450 5.23 51.63 27.58
N PRO A 451 6.51 51.65 27.15
CA PRO A 451 7.07 52.74 26.36
C PRO A 451 6.66 52.62 24.87
N THR A 452 6.36 53.77 24.28
CA THR A 452 5.99 53.97 22.87
C THR A 452 7.10 53.49 21.93
N GLN A 453 6.77 52.61 20.99
CA GLN A 453 7.69 52.19 19.92
C GLN A 453 7.80 53.28 18.85
N THR A 454 9.03 53.70 18.54
CA THR A 454 9.37 54.47 17.34
C THR A 454 9.72 53.52 16.20
N THR A 455 9.04 53.70 15.07
CA THR A 455 9.27 52.97 13.81
C THR A 455 10.65 53.27 13.24
N PRO A 456 11.50 52.27 12.91
CA PRO A 456 12.72 52.52 12.14
C PRO A 456 12.42 52.63 10.64
N THR A 457 13.07 53.61 10.01
CA THR A 457 13.06 53.91 8.57
C THR A 457 13.70 52.77 7.75
N PRO A 458 13.15 52.38 6.58
CA PRO A 458 13.73 51.32 5.76
C PRO A 458 15.04 51.75 5.08
N THR A 459 16.03 50.85 5.12
CA THR A 459 17.30 50.93 4.40
C THR A 459 17.08 50.58 2.91
N PRO A 460 17.70 51.30 1.94
CA PRO A 460 17.52 51.00 0.53
C PRO A 460 18.18 49.67 0.10
N GLU A 461 17.48 48.98 -0.80
CA GLU A 461 17.82 47.69 -1.40
C GLU A 461 19.03 47.79 -2.37
N PRO A 462 19.99 46.85 -2.33
CA PRO A 462 21.14 46.89 -3.23
C PRO A 462 20.79 46.42 -4.66
N THR A 463 21.33 47.14 -5.65
CA THR A 463 21.21 46.88 -7.08
C THR A 463 21.76 45.49 -7.48
N PRO A 464 21.04 44.69 -8.30
CA PRO A 464 21.50 43.37 -8.71
C PRO A 464 22.66 43.44 -9.71
N VAL A 465 23.68 42.61 -9.47
CA VAL A 465 24.83 42.37 -10.36
C VAL A 465 24.43 41.35 -11.44
N PRO A 466 24.78 41.55 -12.72
CA PRO A 466 24.42 40.61 -13.80
C PRO A 466 25.09 39.24 -13.64
N LEU A 467 24.31 38.19 -13.93
CA LEU A 467 24.70 36.78 -13.83
C LEU A 467 25.71 36.40 -14.94
N PRO A 468 26.81 35.68 -14.63
CA PRO A 468 27.77 35.25 -15.64
C PRO A 468 27.19 34.18 -16.57
N THR A 469 27.54 34.28 -17.86
CA THR A 469 27.17 33.34 -18.92
C THR A 469 27.71 31.93 -18.65
N PRO A 470 26.90 30.85 -18.84
CA PRO A 470 27.36 29.49 -18.57
C PRO A 470 28.45 29.03 -19.55
N VAL A 471 29.55 28.53 -18.99
CA VAL A 471 30.64 27.86 -19.72
C VAL A 471 30.17 26.43 -20.09
N PRO A 472 30.40 25.94 -21.33
CA PRO A 472 30.05 24.57 -21.70
C PRO A 472 30.86 23.57 -20.87
N GLN A 473 30.16 22.65 -20.19
CA GLN A 473 30.76 21.59 -19.38
C GLN A 473 31.32 20.47 -20.28
N PRO A 474 32.51 19.91 -19.98
CA PRO A 474 33.07 18.79 -20.72
C PRO A 474 32.28 17.50 -20.48
N ASP A 475 32.28 16.58 -21.46
CA ASP A 475 31.63 15.26 -21.38
C ASP A 475 32.04 14.50 -20.12
N CYS A 476 31.08 14.28 -19.21
CA CYS A 476 31.28 13.64 -17.91
C CYS A 476 30.31 12.46 -17.73
N ARG A 477 30.77 11.36 -17.12
CA ARG A 477 29.89 10.26 -16.69
C ARG A 477 29.59 10.36 -15.19
N PRO A 478 28.31 10.31 -14.78
CA PRO A 478 27.95 10.28 -13.38
C PRO A 478 28.33 8.94 -12.75
N VAL A 479 28.85 8.97 -11.52
CA VAL A 479 29.11 7.79 -10.71
C VAL A 479 28.05 7.70 -9.63
N ASP A 480 27.34 6.58 -9.56
CA ASP A 480 26.36 6.29 -8.52
C ASP A 480 27.09 5.89 -7.23
N LEU A 481 27.04 6.78 -6.23
CA LEU A 481 27.62 6.56 -4.90
C LEU A 481 26.54 6.26 -3.85
N GLY A 482 25.28 6.13 -4.27
CA GLY A 482 24.12 6.04 -3.38
C GLY A 482 23.74 7.39 -2.77
N SER A 483 22.44 7.60 -2.59
CA SER A 483 21.83 8.87 -2.14
C SER A 483 22.36 9.37 -0.78
N TRP A 484 22.81 8.47 0.09
CA TRP A 484 23.41 8.83 1.37
C TRP A 484 24.76 9.56 1.19
N VAL A 485 25.64 9.07 0.31
CA VAL A 485 26.98 9.65 0.09
C VAL A 485 26.89 10.95 -0.73
N GLU A 486 26.02 10.98 -1.73
CA GLU A 486 25.83 12.17 -2.59
C GLU A 486 25.24 13.36 -1.81
N SER A 487 24.45 13.10 -0.76
CA SER A 487 23.94 14.13 0.15
C SER A 487 25.04 14.81 0.97
N TRP A 488 26.11 14.08 1.30
CA TRP A 488 27.27 14.60 2.01
C TRP A 488 28.19 15.43 1.11
N LEU A 489 28.27 15.07 -0.18
CA LEU A 489 29.14 15.71 -1.17
C LEU A 489 28.48 16.90 -1.89
N GLY A 490 27.21 17.18 -1.60
CA GLY A 490 26.49 18.32 -2.16
C GLY A 490 26.00 18.12 -3.60
N GLY A 491 25.90 16.87 -4.06
CA GLY A 491 25.42 16.51 -5.38
C GLY A 491 26.14 15.30 -5.99
N PRO A 492 25.67 14.83 -7.17
CA PRO A 492 26.26 13.70 -7.88
C PRO A 492 27.70 14.01 -8.30
N VAL A 493 28.59 13.02 -8.16
CA VAL A 493 30.01 13.15 -8.51
C VAL A 493 30.22 12.72 -9.96
N CYS A 494 30.86 13.59 -10.73
CA CYS A 494 31.22 13.35 -12.13
C CYS A 494 32.70 13.00 -12.27
N VAL A 495 33.02 11.95 -13.03
CA VAL A 495 34.41 11.58 -13.37
C VAL A 495 34.67 11.88 -14.86
N PRO A 496 35.77 12.59 -15.20
CA PRO A 496 36.16 12.83 -16.59
C PRO A 496 36.59 11.55 -17.32
N ASP A 497 36.27 11.43 -18.62
CA ASP A 497 36.51 10.23 -19.44
C ASP A 497 37.98 9.76 -19.68
N PRO A 498 39.07 10.56 -19.54
CA PRO A 498 40.41 10.05 -19.89
C PRO A 498 40.99 9.01 -18.91
N TRP A 499 40.32 8.70 -17.79
CA TRP A 499 40.82 7.73 -16.79
C TRP A 499 40.79 6.27 -17.22
N LYS A 500 40.26 5.94 -18.40
CA LYS A 500 40.33 4.57 -18.93
C LYS A 500 41.64 4.21 -19.64
N LYS A 501 42.56 5.16 -19.87
CA LYS A 501 43.80 4.86 -20.63
C LYS A 501 45.04 4.52 -19.82
N GLU A 502 45.05 4.65 -18.48
CA GLU A 502 46.28 4.38 -17.71
C GLU A 502 46.14 3.51 -16.44
N ALA A 503 44.98 2.95 -16.09
CA ALA A 503 44.94 1.99 -14.99
C ALA A 503 43.89 0.90 -15.20
N GLY A 504 44.36 -0.32 -15.47
CA GLY A 504 43.60 -1.55 -15.26
C GLY A 504 43.45 -1.83 -13.77
N LEU A 505 42.71 -0.98 -13.05
CA LEU A 505 42.41 -1.16 -11.63
C LEU A 505 40.89 -1.24 -11.46
N ASP A 506 40.45 -2.44 -11.08
CA ASP A 506 39.12 -2.69 -10.55
C ASP A 506 38.97 -1.93 -9.23
N TRP A 507 38.12 -0.90 -9.22
CA TRP A 507 37.88 -0.07 -8.04
C TRP A 507 37.30 -0.88 -6.86
N LYS A 508 36.75 -2.08 -7.10
CA LYS A 508 36.30 -3.00 -6.06
C LYS A 508 37.47 -3.58 -5.24
N GLU A 509 38.67 -3.64 -5.80
CA GLU A 509 39.89 -4.06 -5.08
C GLU A 509 40.43 -2.94 -4.17
N ALA A 510 40.26 -1.66 -4.56
CA ALA A 510 40.72 -0.52 -3.76
C ALA A 510 39.91 -0.30 -2.47
N LEU A 511 38.73 -0.90 -2.35
CA LEU A 511 37.86 -0.83 -1.16
C LEU A 511 37.95 -2.06 -0.26
N LYS A 512 38.70 -3.11 -0.64
CA LYS A 512 39.00 -4.23 0.27
C LYS A 512 40.01 -3.79 1.32
N GLY A 513 39.51 -3.39 2.50
CA GLY A 513 40.33 -3.12 3.68
C GLY A 513 40.00 -1.82 4.40
N VAL A 514 39.11 -0.98 3.85
CA VAL A 514 38.61 0.22 4.54
C VAL A 514 37.14 0.01 4.85
N TRP A 515 36.88 -0.35 6.11
CA TRP A 515 35.59 -0.51 6.81
C TRP A 515 35.01 -1.93 6.94
N PRO A 516 34.90 -2.46 8.19
CA PRO A 516 34.12 -3.65 8.51
C PRO A 516 32.77 -3.25 9.12
N PHE A 517 31.65 -3.53 8.44
CA PHE A 517 30.33 -3.80 9.04
C PHE A 517 29.49 -4.60 8.05
#